data_AF-A0AB39PLX3-F1
#
_entry.id   AF-A0AB39PLX3-F1
#
_cell.length_a   1.000
_cell.length_b   1.000
_cell.length_c   1.000
_cell.angle_alpha   90.00
_cell.angle_beta   90.00
_cell.angle_gamma   90.00
#
_symmetry.space_group_name_H-M   'P 1'
#
loop_
_entity.id
_entity.type
_entity.pdbx_description
1 polymer ?
#
loop_
_entity_poly.entity_id
_entity_poly.type
_entity_poly.pdbx_seq_one_letter_code
_entity_poly.pdbx_strand_id
1 'polypeptide(L)'
;MLALPENDIDAALFCQLTRQAAGLYRTAPTQALLLLTRALALWRGPALLDTGQGLISRMAYTRLTETRLAAYEYYFDAALLLDLHREIITELHPLHDRYPLRERFCEQLISALYRSGRQAEALDVYHRTRRRLADSLGLEPGDALREQFEKVLRREPLTV
;
A
#
# COMPACT_ATOMS: atom_id res chain seq x y z
N MET A 1 15.92 -24.62 -25.47
CA MET A 1 16.44 -23.78 -24.37
C MET A 1 15.53 -22.57 -24.29
N LEU A 2 14.67 -22.50 -23.25
CA LEU A 2 13.52 -21.60 -23.20
C LEU A 2 13.94 -20.13 -23.03
N ALA A 3 13.52 -19.27 -23.95
CA ALA A 3 13.48 -17.83 -23.73
C ALA A 3 12.23 -17.52 -22.89
N LEU A 4 12.41 -17.16 -21.63
CA LEU A 4 11.33 -16.59 -20.83
C LEU A 4 11.00 -15.21 -21.42
N PRO A 5 9.73 -14.86 -21.66
CA PRO A 5 9.39 -13.49 -22.02
C PRO A 5 9.90 -12.55 -20.92
N GLU A 6 10.49 -11.40 -21.28
CA GLU A 6 11.08 -10.44 -20.32
C GLU A 6 10.12 -10.09 -19.17
N ASN A 7 8.81 -10.08 -19.43
CA ASN A 7 7.75 -9.87 -18.44
C ASN A 7 7.72 -10.92 -17.30
N ASP A 8 8.06 -12.18 -17.56
CA ASP A 8 8.09 -13.22 -16.51
C ASP A 8 9.30 -13.03 -15.59
N ILE A 9 10.41 -12.51 -16.12
CA ILE A 9 11.61 -12.20 -15.35
C ILE A 9 11.37 -10.95 -14.48
N ASP A 10 10.76 -9.91 -15.04
CA ASP A 10 10.40 -8.69 -14.30
C ASP A 10 9.39 -8.99 -13.18
N ALA A 11 8.39 -9.84 -13.45
CA ALA A 11 7.42 -10.28 -12.44
C ALA A 11 8.06 -11.11 -11.31
N ALA A 12 8.96 -12.03 -11.64
CA ALA A 12 9.69 -12.83 -10.66
C ALA A 12 10.62 -11.96 -9.79
N LEU A 13 11.37 -11.04 -10.41
CA LEU A 13 12.24 -10.09 -9.71
C LEU A 13 11.43 -9.15 -8.82
N PHE A 14 10.31 -8.63 -9.30
CA PHE A 14 9.38 -7.82 -8.52
C PHE A 14 8.92 -8.57 -7.25
N CYS A 15 8.49 -9.83 -7.40
CA CYS A 15 8.03 -10.65 -6.27
C CYS A 15 9.17 -10.94 -5.28
N GLN A 16 10.39 -11.18 -5.77
CA GLN A 16 11.56 -11.42 -4.93
C GLN A 16 11.91 -10.17 -4.09
N LEU A 17 12.03 -9.01 -4.74
CA LEU A 17 12.36 -7.75 -4.07
C LEU A 17 11.29 -7.38 -3.03
N THR A 18 10.01 -7.54 -3.38
CA THR A 18 8.89 -7.29 -2.46
C THR A 18 8.96 -8.20 -1.23
N ARG A 19 9.20 -9.51 -1.42
CA ARG A 19 9.33 -10.46 -0.31
C ARG A 19 10.52 -10.14 0.60
N GLN A 20 11.64 -9.75 0.02
CA GLN A 20 12.82 -9.36 0.78
C GLN A 20 12.56 -8.10 1.61
N ALA A 21 11.93 -7.08 1.00
CA ALA A 21 11.56 -5.86 1.70
C ALA A 21 10.53 -6.10 2.82
N ALA A 22 9.57 -6.99 2.62
CA ALA A 22 8.59 -7.39 3.65
C ALA A 22 9.27 -7.98 4.90
N GLY A 23 10.41 -8.65 4.76
CA GLY A 23 11.20 -9.13 5.90
C GLY A 23 12.06 -8.05 6.59
N LEU A 24 12.23 -6.89 5.95
CA LEU A 24 13.17 -5.85 6.37
C LEU A 24 12.48 -4.55 6.81
N TYR A 25 11.24 -4.28 6.42
CA TYR A 25 10.66 -2.94 6.60
C TYR A 25 10.64 -2.44 8.05
N ARG A 26 10.53 -3.33 9.04
CA ARG A 26 10.59 -2.97 10.47
C ARG A 26 12.01 -2.86 11.04
N THR A 27 12.96 -3.63 10.52
CA THR A 27 14.32 -3.76 11.09
C THR A 27 15.37 -2.94 10.35
N ALA A 28 15.19 -2.78 9.04
CA ALA A 28 16.03 -2.01 8.14
C ALA A 28 15.15 -1.22 7.15
N PRO A 29 14.36 -0.24 7.62
CA PRO A 29 13.38 0.48 6.80
C PRO A 29 14.01 1.18 5.59
N THR A 30 15.22 1.73 5.71
CA THR A 30 15.95 2.34 4.59
C THR A 30 16.24 1.32 3.48
N GLN A 31 16.66 0.11 3.85
CA GLN A 31 16.93 -0.95 2.88
C GLN A 31 15.65 -1.45 2.24
N ALA A 32 14.57 -1.61 3.02
CA ALA A 32 13.27 -2.00 2.51
C ALA A 32 12.74 -0.97 1.49
N LEU A 33 12.84 0.33 1.80
CA LEU A 33 12.41 1.40 0.90
C LEU A 33 13.19 1.38 -0.43
N LEU A 34 14.51 1.18 -0.40
CA LEU A 34 15.31 1.02 -1.62
C LEU A 34 14.86 -0.19 -2.47
N LEU A 35 14.63 -1.34 -1.83
CA LEU A 35 14.16 -2.55 -2.52
C LEU A 35 12.77 -2.35 -3.13
N LEU A 36 11.86 -1.69 -2.42
CA LEU A 36 10.48 -1.43 -2.86
C LEU A 36 10.43 -0.41 -3.98
N THR A 37 11.22 0.66 -3.91
CA THR A 37 11.38 1.61 -5.02
C THR A 37 11.83 0.90 -6.28
N ARG A 38 12.85 0.03 -6.17
CA ARG A 38 13.32 -0.78 -7.31
C ARG A 38 12.25 -1.74 -7.82
N ALA A 39 11.53 -2.42 -6.92
CA ALA A 39 10.47 -3.35 -7.28
C ALA A 39 9.34 -2.65 -8.04
N LEU A 40 8.84 -1.53 -7.50
CA LEU A 40 7.75 -0.76 -8.09
C LEU A 40 8.15 -0.13 -9.44
N ALA A 41 9.41 0.23 -9.63
CA ALA A 41 9.93 0.74 -10.91
C ALA A 41 9.93 -0.30 -12.05
N LEU A 42 9.82 -1.59 -11.75
CA LEU A 42 9.68 -2.64 -12.78
C LEU A 42 8.31 -2.59 -13.48
N TRP A 43 7.33 -1.87 -12.92
CA TRP A 43 5.99 -1.77 -13.47
C TRP A 43 5.90 -0.67 -14.54
N ARG A 44 5.60 -1.05 -15.78
CA ARG A 44 5.41 -0.13 -16.92
C ARG A 44 3.95 0.02 -17.37
N GLY A 45 3.01 -0.15 -16.44
CA GLY A 45 1.57 -0.14 -16.72
C GLY A 45 0.80 -1.18 -15.89
N PRO A 46 -0.46 -1.50 -16.24
CA PRO A 46 -1.15 -2.68 -15.74
C PRO A 46 -0.35 -3.96 -16.05
N ALA A 47 -0.36 -4.94 -15.13
CA ALA A 47 0.30 -6.22 -15.36
C ALA A 47 -0.23 -6.89 -16.64
N LEU A 48 0.63 -7.62 -17.35
CA LEU A 48 0.21 -8.58 -18.39
C LEU A 48 -0.59 -7.99 -19.55
N LEU A 49 -0.41 -6.69 -19.86
CA LEU A 49 -1.14 -5.98 -20.91
C LEU A 49 -1.04 -6.64 -22.30
N ASP A 50 0.05 -7.39 -22.55
CA ASP A 50 0.34 -8.07 -23.82
C ASP A 50 0.20 -9.60 -23.76
N THR A 51 -0.24 -10.18 -22.63
CA THR A 51 -0.39 -11.64 -22.51
C THR A 51 -1.86 -12.04 -22.61
N GLY A 52 -2.18 -12.96 -23.51
CA GLY A 52 -3.55 -13.28 -23.93
C GLY A 52 -4.56 -13.57 -22.80
N GLN A 53 -5.85 -13.45 -23.12
CA GLN A 53 -6.98 -13.41 -22.18
C GLN A 53 -7.37 -14.75 -21.51
N GLY A 54 -6.44 -15.71 -21.40
CA GLY A 54 -6.69 -17.02 -20.79
C GLY A 54 -6.90 -16.97 -19.27
N LEU A 55 -7.54 -18.00 -18.71
CA LEU A 55 -7.82 -18.10 -17.26
C LEU A 55 -6.54 -18.01 -16.40
N ILE A 56 -5.45 -18.64 -16.85
CA ILE A 56 -4.14 -18.61 -16.18
C ILE A 56 -3.59 -17.17 -16.15
N SER A 57 -3.68 -16.43 -17.25
CA SER A 57 -3.26 -15.03 -17.32
C SER A 57 -4.06 -14.14 -16.38
N ARG A 58 -5.38 -14.37 -16.24
CA ARG A 58 -6.23 -13.63 -15.29
C ARG A 58 -5.83 -13.90 -13.84
N MET A 59 -5.57 -15.15 -13.47
CA MET A 59 -5.11 -15.49 -12.12
C MET A 59 -3.75 -14.89 -11.81
N ALA A 60 -2.81 -14.95 -12.75
CA ALA A 60 -1.50 -14.32 -12.64
C ALA A 60 -1.61 -12.80 -12.50
N TYR A 61 -2.48 -12.17 -13.28
CA TYR A 61 -2.78 -10.73 -13.21
C TYR A 61 -3.28 -10.33 -11.82
N THR A 62 -4.30 -11.02 -11.30
CA THR A 62 -4.85 -10.74 -9.97
C THR A 62 -3.77 -10.89 -8.90
N ARG A 63 -3.01 -11.98 -8.92
CA ARG A 63 -1.95 -12.23 -7.95
C ARG A 63 -0.85 -11.16 -8.00
N LEU A 64 -0.42 -10.75 -9.19
CA LEU A 64 0.60 -9.71 -9.34
C LEU A 64 0.07 -8.35 -8.90
N THR A 65 -1.18 -8.02 -9.20
CA THR A 65 -1.84 -6.80 -8.75
C THR A 65 -1.89 -6.75 -7.21
N GLU A 66 -2.32 -7.84 -6.58
CA GLU A 66 -2.35 -7.98 -5.13
C GLU A 66 -0.95 -7.83 -4.50
N THR A 67 0.06 -8.46 -5.11
CA THR A 67 1.46 -8.33 -4.67
C THR A 67 1.96 -6.88 -4.81
N ARG A 68 1.53 -6.15 -5.84
CA ARG A 68 1.83 -4.73 -6.01
C ARG A 68 1.22 -3.86 -4.92
N LEU A 69 -0.03 -4.12 -4.54
CA LEU A 69 -0.67 -3.38 -3.46
C LEU A 69 0.05 -3.63 -2.13
N ALA A 70 0.40 -4.89 -1.83
CA ALA A 70 1.22 -5.21 -0.67
C ALA A 70 2.61 -4.52 -0.71
N ALA A 71 3.24 -4.42 -1.88
CA ALA A 71 4.50 -3.68 -2.02
C ALA A 71 4.35 -2.18 -1.67
N TYR A 72 3.26 -1.54 -2.08
CA TYR A 72 2.95 -0.17 -1.66
C TYR A 72 2.68 -0.07 -0.16
N GLU A 73 1.93 -1.02 0.41
CA GLU A 73 1.70 -1.08 1.87
C GLU A 73 3.04 -1.13 2.63
N TYR A 74 3.98 -2.01 2.24
CA TYR A 74 5.30 -2.04 2.87
C TYR A 74 6.12 -0.77 2.61
N TYR A 75 5.94 -0.12 1.46
CA TYR A 75 6.68 1.09 1.10
C TYR A 75 6.28 2.24 2.03
N PHE A 76 4.97 2.43 2.22
CA PHE A 76 4.46 3.46 3.10
C PHE A 76 4.75 3.17 4.58
N ASP A 77 4.71 1.90 5.00
CA ASP A 77 5.14 1.53 6.36
C ASP A 77 6.62 1.87 6.59
N ALA A 78 7.51 1.51 5.66
CA ALA A 78 8.94 1.85 5.75
C ALA A 78 9.17 3.37 5.75
N ALA A 79 8.44 4.11 4.92
CA ALA A 79 8.54 5.56 4.86
C ALA A 79 8.06 6.23 6.16
N LEU A 80 6.96 5.76 6.74
CA LEU A 80 6.44 6.24 8.03
C LEU A 80 7.41 5.95 9.19
N LEU A 81 8.13 4.82 9.14
CA LEU A 81 9.19 4.51 10.12
C LEU A 81 10.43 5.41 9.98
N LEU A 82 10.65 6.00 8.80
CA LEU A 82 11.72 6.95 8.51
C LEU A 82 11.28 8.41 8.65
N ASP A 83 10.09 8.66 9.19
CA ASP A 83 9.47 9.98 9.30
C ASP A 83 9.30 10.72 7.97
N LEU A 84 9.23 10.00 6.84
CA LEU A 84 8.96 10.54 5.50
C LEU A 84 7.45 10.73 5.24
N HIS A 85 6.74 11.18 6.29
CA HIS A 85 5.29 11.23 6.32
C HIS A 85 4.70 12.29 5.38
N ARG A 86 5.45 13.32 5.00
CA ARG A 86 4.97 14.36 4.07
C ARG A 86 5.12 13.94 2.62
N GLU A 87 6.23 13.29 2.32
CA GLU A 87 6.63 12.84 0.98
C GLU A 87 5.62 11.85 0.42
N ILE A 88 5.14 10.92 1.26
CA ILE A 88 4.25 9.85 0.82
C ILE A 88 2.79 10.26 0.61
N ILE A 89 2.34 11.41 1.12
CA ILE A 89 0.91 11.79 1.05
C ILE A 89 0.45 11.88 -0.42
N THR A 90 1.29 12.46 -1.28
CA THR A 90 0.95 12.68 -2.69
C THR A 90 0.82 11.37 -3.47
N GLU A 91 1.57 10.34 -3.10
CA GLU A 91 1.50 9.01 -3.71
C GLU A 91 0.41 8.13 -3.09
N LEU A 92 0.18 8.26 -1.78
CA LEU A 92 -0.77 7.43 -1.04
C LEU A 92 -2.23 7.85 -1.26
N HIS A 93 -2.51 9.15 -1.40
CA HIS A 93 -3.87 9.65 -1.62
C HIS A 93 -4.56 9.00 -2.85
N PRO A 94 -3.97 8.99 -4.06
CA PRO A 94 -4.61 8.38 -5.22
C PRO A 94 -4.77 6.85 -5.08
N LEU A 95 -3.88 6.18 -4.35
CA LEU A 95 -4.01 4.76 -4.05
C LEU A 95 -5.16 4.49 -3.09
N HIS A 96 -5.32 5.30 -2.05
CA HIS A 96 -6.47 5.22 -1.14
C HIS A 96 -7.79 5.46 -1.88
N ASP A 97 -7.85 6.46 -2.76
CA ASP A 97 -9.07 6.73 -3.54
C ASP A 97 -9.41 5.60 -4.51
N ARG A 98 -8.40 4.97 -5.10
CA ARG A 98 -8.57 3.84 -6.02
C ARG A 98 -8.92 2.54 -5.30
N TYR A 99 -8.40 2.33 -4.08
CA TYR A 99 -8.57 1.11 -3.29
C TYR A 99 -9.12 1.43 -1.89
N PRO A 100 -10.33 2.01 -1.78
CA PRO A 100 -10.83 2.52 -0.50
C PRO A 100 -11.20 1.44 0.51
N LEU A 101 -11.43 0.21 0.05
CA LEU A 101 -11.71 -0.94 0.91
C LEU A 101 -10.41 -1.54 1.51
N ARG A 102 -9.23 -1.05 1.10
CA ARG A 102 -7.98 -1.42 1.75
C ARG A 102 -7.72 -0.50 2.94
N GLU A 103 -8.16 -0.97 4.10
CA GLU A 103 -8.01 -0.24 5.35
C GLU A 103 -6.56 0.14 5.66
N ARG A 104 -5.57 -0.66 5.24
CA ARG A 104 -4.15 -0.34 5.44
C ARG A 104 -3.72 0.98 4.80
N PHE A 105 -4.18 1.28 3.58
CA PHE A 105 -3.89 2.58 2.96
C PHE A 105 -4.57 3.74 3.71
N CYS A 106 -5.76 3.50 4.27
CA CYS A 106 -6.43 4.46 5.12
C CYS A 106 -5.64 4.72 6.42
N GLU A 107 -5.20 3.66 7.11
CA GLU A 107 -4.34 3.75 8.30
C GLU A 107 -3.06 4.56 8.02
N GLN A 108 -2.36 4.23 6.94
CA GLN A 108 -1.13 4.93 6.55
C GLN A 108 -1.37 6.40 6.22
N LEU A 109 -2.48 6.72 5.54
CA LEU A 109 -2.80 8.09 5.14
C LEU A 109 -3.19 8.93 6.36
N ILE A 110 -3.98 8.38 7.28
CA ILE A 110 -4.30 9.00 8.56
C ILE A 110 -3.02 9.29 9.34
N SER A 111 -2.10 8.32 9.41
CA SER A 111 -0.81 8.49 10.09
C SER A 111 0.04 9.59 9.46
N ALA A 112 0.14 9.59 8.13
CA ALA A 112 0.90 10.58 7.38
C ALA A 112 0.35 12.00 7.56
N LEU A 113 -0.97 12.17 7.46
CA LEU A 113 -1.66 13.44 7.63
C LEU A 113 -1.56 13.95 9.07
N TYR A 114 -1.79 13.09 10.04
CA TYR A 114 -1.74 13.44 11.45
C TYR A 114 -0.34 13.89 11.88
N ARG A 115 0.71 13.15 11.51
CA ARG A 115 2.12 13.54 11.76
C ARG A 115 2.51 14.83 11.02
N SER A 116 1.86 15.13 9.89
CA SER A 116 2.04 16.39 9.16
C SER A 116 1.31 17.59 9.80
N GLY A 117 0.58 17.41 10.91
CA GLY A 117 -0.25 18.45 11.53
C GLY A 117 -1.61 18.66 10.84
N ARG A 118 -1.98 17.82 9.88
CA ARG A 118 -3.23 17.90 9.10
C ARG A 118 -4.33 17.05 9.73
N GLN A 119 -4.60 17.25 11.03
CA GLN A 119 -5.51 16.41 11.80
C GLN A 119 -6.94 16.37 11.22
N ALA A 120 -7.48 17.52 10.79
CA ALA A 120 -8.83 17.58 10.22
C ALA A 120 -8.99 16.68 8.98
N GLU A 121 -7.96 16.63 8.13
CA GLU A 121 -7.96 15.78 6.94
C GLU A 121 -7.82 14.30 7.30
N ALA A 122 -7.03 13.97 8.34
CA ALA A 122 -6.94 12.61 8.85
C ALA A 122 -8.31 12.10 9.34
N LEU A 123 -9.07 12.93 10.06
CA LEU A 123 -10.42 12.58 10.52
C LEU A 123 -11.39 12.41 9.34
N ASP A 124 -11.32 13.28 8.34
CA ASP A 124 -12.17 13.19 7.15
C ASP A 124 -11.89 11.91 6.33
N VAL A 125 -10.62 11.50 6.19
CA VAL A 125 -10.25 10.22 5.57
C VAL A 125 -10.93 9.04 6.27
N TYR A 126 -10.87 8.97 7.60
CA TYR A 126 -11.56 7.91 8.36
C TYR A 126 -13.08 7.90 8.10
N HIS A 127 -13.73 9.05 8.16
CA HIS A 127 -15.18 9.15 7.93
C HIS A 127 -15.58 8.79 6.50
N ARG A 128 -14.75 9.11 5.50
CA ARG A 128 -14.95 8.69 4.11
C ARG A 128 -14.81 7.17 3.97
N THR A 129 -13.77 6.57 4.53
CA THR A 129 -13.55 5.11 4.50
C THR A 129 -14.69 4.35 5.19
N ARG A 130 -15.09 4.79 6.38
CA ARG A 130 -16.19 4.18 7.13
C ARG A 130 -17.49 4.18 6.33
N ARG A 131 -17.86 5.30 5.71
CA ARG A 131 -19.04 5.38 4.84
C ARG A 131 -18.94 4.41 3.66
N ARG A 132 -17.79 4.36 2.98
CA ARG A 132 -17.59 3.44 1.85
C ARG A 132 -17.69 1.96 2.25
N LEU A 133 -17.16 1.57 3.41
CA LEU A 133 -17.26 0.21 3.94
C LEU A 133 -18.72 -0.16 4.27
N ALA A 134 -19.44 0.75 4.93
CA ALA A 134 -20.84 0.56 5.25
C ALA A 134 -21.70 0.44 3.98
N ASP A 135 -21.51 1.35 3.01
CA ASP A 135 -22.29 1.40 1.78
C ASP A 135 -22.01 0.22 0.84
N SER A 136 -20.75 -0.24 0.76
CA SER A 136 -20.34 -1.27 -0.21
C SER A 136 -20.43 -2.69 0.34
N LEU A 137 -20.18 -2.88 1.64
CA LEU A 137 -20.06 -4.21 2.26
C LEU A 137 -20.99 -4.39 3.47
N GLY A 138 -21.64 -3.33 3.96
CA GLY A 138 -22.40 -3.38 5.22
C GLY A 138 -21.52 -3.61 6.44
N LEU A 139 -20.23 -3.27 6.35
CA LEU A 139 -19.24 -3.51 7.41
C LEU A 139 -18.82 -2.20 8.08
N GLU A 140 -18.41 -2.31 9.34
CA GLU A 140 -17.70 -1.25 10.06
C GLU A 140 -16.19 -1.41 9.92
N PRO A 141 -15.39 -0.34 10.12
CA PRO A 141 -13.93 -0.42 10.10
C PRO A 141 -13.38 -1.46 11.10
N GLY A 142 -12.29 -2.11 10.70
CA GLY A 142 -11.54 -3.04 11.54
C GLY A 142 -10.98 -2.37 12.81
N ASP A 143 -10.64 -3.20 13.79
CA ASP A 143 -10.19 -2.73 15.11
C ASP A 143 -8.93 -1.85 15.01
N ALA A 144 -7.96 -2.24 14.18
CA ALA A 144 -6.72 -1.47 13.98
C ALA A 144 -6.98 -0.03 13.51
N LEU A 145 -7.87 0.14 12.53
CA LEU A 145 -8.24 1.46 12.01
C LEU A 145 -9.03 2.28 13.03
N ARG A 146 -9.94 1.63 13.79
CA ARG A 146 -10.67 2.28 14.90
C ARG A 146 -9.73 2.76 16.00
N GLU A 147 -8.83 1.91 16.48
CA GLU A 147 -7.85 2.25 17.52
C GLU A 147 -6.94 3.41 17.08
N GLN A 148 -6.50 3.41 15.83
CA GLN A 148 -5.68 4.49 15.29
C GLN A 148 -6.45 5.82 15.26
N PHE A 149 -7.72 5.78 14.84
CA PHE A 149 -8.59 6.96 14.84
C PHE A 149 -8.82 7.51 16.25
N GLU A 150 -9.03 6.64 17.25
CA GLU A 150 -9.17 7.06 18.65
C GLU A 150 -7.92 7.78 19.17
N LYS A 151 -6.72 7.28 18.85
CA LYS A 151 -5.46 7.96 19.20
C LYS A 151 -5.36 9.35 18.56
N VAL A 152 -5.77 9.48 17.30
CA VAL A 152 -5.82 10.78 16.61
C VAL A 152 -6.79 11.75 17.30
N LEU A 153 -7.96 11.28 17.75
CA LEU A 153 -8.91 12.10 18.51
C LEU A 153 -8.32 12.58 19.84
N ARG A 154 -7.60 11.71 20.55
CA ARG A 154 -6.96 12.01 21.84
C ARG A 154 -5.65 12.80 21.71
N ARG A 155 -5.21 13.10 20.48
CA ARG A 155 -3.92 13.75 20.19
C ARG A 155 -2.73 12.97 20.72
N GLU A 156 -2.82 11.64 20.72
CA GLU A 156 -1.75 10.75 21.12
C GLU A 156 -0.76 10.51 19.96
N PRO A 157 0.52 10.20 20.25
CA PRO A 157 1.46 9.79 19.21
C PRO A 157 1.05 8.43 18.62
N LEU A 158 1.11 8.33 17.28
CA LEU A 158 0.86 7.08 16.57
C LEU A 158 2.15 6.26 16.47
N THR A 159 2.13 5.03 16.98
CA THR A 159 3.20 4.04 16.81
C THR A 159 2.95 3.24 15.53
N VAL A 160 3.97 3.05 14.69
CA VAL A 160 3.94 2.29 13.42
C VAL A 160 4.49 0.87 13.63
#